data_AF-A0A6G7J649-F1
#
_entry.id   AF-A0A6G7J649-F1
#
_cell.length_a   1.000
_cell.length_b   1.000
_cell.length_c   1.000
_cell.angle_alpha   90.00
_cell.angle_beta   90.00
_cell.angle_gamma   90.00
#
_symmetry.space_group_name_H-M   'P 1'
#
loop_
_entity.id
_entity.type
_entity.pdbx_description
1 polymer ?
#
loop_
_entity_poly.entity_id
_entity_poly.type
_entity_poly.pdbx_seq_one_letter_code
_entity_poly.pdbx_strand_id
1 'polypeptide(L)'
;MERNRSTLKSYFETGKYPTQTQFAELIDSFLSIVDDDAVTGITDNGDGTYTFQLLSGSTETIDVQSLPDDIPISAIVGLQAALDDLPSQYLRKDQDGTLSGRLTVTDRINTSRIDTNSGQQLVLNAGESAGQATGQTNEYIYLNSEQGIEVNTSPDNWASGWSGRDTTKISGSEIQLKSSNTRLSPADGNSLRIDTGTGYIEVGSKNTSHCHFYTDRTNFYFNKELRVDSGIVSSYNEDLQLTRAGSSEDRFRVTTGYCISDQNFLVYGRGAQTLTMRAYSNDANTPCYMRFEKLDGTDRSYIGYGSSSNSHLYIVNQEGTDCYLMLKTNGEAEFNNNVRADNFILSSDSRLKTNIKPLEKSMNFDFVEFELKKNEGEKRYGVIAQEVEENHPELVFTDEEGMKQVKYIDLLVAKVAELEKRLAVLENN
;
A
#
# COMPACT_ATOMS: atom_id res chain seq x y z
N MET A 1 124.07 27.06 -37.97
CA MET A 1 123.73 27.66 -39.29
C MET A 1 122.22 27.73 -39.36
N GLU A 2 121.71 28.95 -39.49
CA GLU A 2 120.30 29.30 -39.54
C GLU A 2 119.61 28.58 -40.71
N ARG A 3 118.52 27.87 -40.45
CA ARG A 3 117.77 27.11 -41.45
C ARG A 3 116.50 27.90 -41.79
N ASN A 4 116.56 28.80 -42.79
CA ASN A 4 115.39 29.60 -43.21
C ASN A 4 114.93 29.28 -44.64
N ARG A 5 113.60 29.32 -44.84
CA ARG A 5 112.92 29.04 -46.11
C ARG A 5 113.21 30.10 -47.19
N SER A 6 113.69 31.28 -46.77
CA SER A 6 114.11 32.42 -47.60
C SER A 6 115.30 32.09 -48.49
N THR A 7 116.24 31.28 -47.99
CA THR A 7 117.44 30.87 -48.73
C THR A 7 117.08 29.99 -49.94
N LEU A 8 116.11 29.07 -49.80
CA LEU A 8 115.60 28.25 -50.92
C LEU A 8 114.96 29.11 -52.01
N LYS A 9 114.20 30.13 -51.60
CA LYS A 9 113.49 31.05 -52.49
C LYS A 9 114.47 31.86 -53.34
N SER A 10 115.59 32.32 -52.74
CA SER A 10 116.63 33.08 -53.45
C SER A 10 117.37 32.29 -54.55
N TYR A 11 117.53 30.97 -54.40
CA TYR A 11 118.15 30.13 -55.43
C TYR A 11 117.28 30.05 -56.70
N PHE A 12 115.96 29.87 -56.53
CA PHE A 12 115.03 29.81 -57.65
C PHE A 12 114.82 31.17 -58.33
N GLU A 13 114.91 32.28 -57.60
CA GLU A 13 114.80 33.64 -58.16
C GLU A 13 116.06 34.09 -58.93
N THR A 14 117.22 33.48 -58.66
CA THR A 14 118.51 33.81 -59.32
C THR A 14 118.93 32.83 -60.41
N GLY A 15 118.05 31.89 -60.77
CA GLY A 15 118.29 30.93 -61.87
C GLY A 15 119.33 29.85 -61.58
N LYS A 16 119.69 29.63 -60.31
CA LYS A 16 120.56 28.52 -59.89
C LYS A 16 119.74 27.38 -59.33
N TYR A 17 120.11 26.14 -59.63
CA TYR A 17 119.47 24.95 -59.07
C TYR A 17 120.29 24.44 -57.85
N PRO A 18 119.68 24.34 -56.66
CA PRO A 18 120.38 23.81 -55.48
C PRO A 18 120.72 22.33 -55.67
N THR A 19 121.82 21.88 -55.06
CA THR A 19 122.25 20.47 -55.16
C THR A 19 121.31 19.55 -54.38
N GLN A 20 121.31 18.26 -54.70
CA GLN A 20 120.43 17.28 -54.04
C GLN A 20 120.63 17.23 -52.51
N THR A 21 121.86 17.42 -52.01
CA THR A 21 122.16 17.53 -50.58
C THR A 21 121.61 18.81 -49.97
N GLN A 22 121.74 19.95 -50.66
CA GLN A 22 121.20 21.24 -50.19
C GLN A 22 119.67 21.27 -50.15
N PHE A 23 119.02 20.52 -51.05
CA PHE A 23 117.56 20.40 -51.07
C PHE A 23 117.05 19.48 -49.95
N ALA A 24 117.74 18.36 -49.70
CA ALA A 24 117.39 17.41 -48.65
C ALA A 24 117.54 17.99 -47.22
N GLU A 25 118.59 18.78 -46.97
CA GLU A 25 118.78 19.43 -45.66
C GLU A 25 117.74 20.52 -45.33
N LEU A 26 117.01 21.04 -46.34
CA LEU A 26 116.05 22.13 -46.17
C LEU A 26 114.58 21.70 -46.13
N ILE A 27 114.23 20.51 -46.64
CA ILE A 27 112.84 20.03 -46.69
C ILE A 27 112.46 19.14 -45.50
N ASP A 28 113.42 18.56 -44.79
CA ASP A 28 113.16 17.59 -43.71
C ASP A 28 113.07 18.22 -42.30
N SER A 29 112.75 19.52 -42.19
CA SER A 29 112.41 20.14 -40.91
C SER A 29 110.90 20.39 -40.82
N PHE A 30 110.17 19.41 -40.27
CA PHE A 30 108.81 19.61 -39.75
C PHE A 30 108.82 20.69 -38.65
N LEU A 31 107.86 21.64 -38.75
CA LEU A 31 107.63 22.85 -37.94
C LEU A 31 108.67 23.98 -38.00
N SER A 32 108.20 25.17 -38.40
CA SER A 32 108.95 26.43 -38.28
C SER A 32 108.61 27.09 -36.95
N ILE A 33 109.56 27.05 -36.02
CA ILE A 33 109.45 27.56 -34.64
C ILE A 33 109.32 29.10 -34.55
N VAL A 34 109.32 29.81 -35.68
CA VAL A 34 109.31 31.28 -35.72
C VAL A 34 107.94 31.86 -36.14
N ASP A 35 107.08 31.07 -36.78
CA ASP A 35 105.78 31.54 -37.31
C ASP A 35 104.56 31.04 -36.50
N ASP A 36 104.70 29.97 -35.71
CA ASP A 36 103.66 29.45 -34.79
C ASP A 36 104.20 29.48 -33.35
N ASP A 37 103.70 30.41 -32.53
CA ASP A 37 104.21 30.65 -31.18
C ASP A 37 103.83 29.51 -30.22
N ALA A 38 104.80 28.70 -29.84
CA ALA A 38 104.60 27.51 -29.03
C ALA A 38 104.76 27.82 -27.54
N VAL A 39 103.96 27.18 -26.68
CA VAL A 39 104.11 27.28 -25.23
C VAL A 39 105.40 26.57 -24.79
N THR A 40 106.31 27.31 -24.17
CA THR A 40 107.60 26.78 -23.71
C THR A 40 107.64 26.51 -22.21
N GLY A 41 106.73 27.10 -21.46
CA GLY A 41 106.65 26.92 -20.02
C GLY A 41 105.30 27.38 -19.48
N ILE A 42 104.85 26.73 -18.41
CA ILE A 42 103.70 27.17 -17.62
C ILE A 42 104.21 27.42 -16.22
N THR A 43 103.96 28.62 -15.70
CA THR A 43 104.25 28.97 -14.32
C THR A 43 102.94 29.10 -13.56
N ASP A 44 102.79 28.31 -12.50
CA ASP A 44 101.78 28.56 -11.48
C ASP A 44 102.28 29.71 -10.60
N ASN A 45 101.56 30.83 -10.59
CA ASN A 45 101.98 32.01 -9.85
C ASN A 45 101.67 31.92 -8.35
N GLY A 46 101.00 30.84 -7.91
CA GLY A 46 100.67 30.60 -6.50
C GLY A 46 99.56 31.50 -5.95
N ASP A 47 98.91 32.30 -6.81
CA ASP A 47 97.83 33.22 -6.50
C ASP A 47 96.54 32.91 -7.28
N GLY A 48 96.42 31.71 -7.84
CA GLY A 48 95.26 31.29 -8.64
C GLY A 48 95.27 31.76 -10.09
N THR A 49 96.36 32.41 -10.52
CA THR A 49 96.63 32.70 -11.93
C THR A 49 97.74 31.80 -12.49
N TYR A 50 97.62 31.44 -13.76
CA TYR A 50 98.64 30.68 -14.49
C TYR A 50 99.19 31.53 -15.64
N THR A 51 100.51 31.67 -15.69
CA THR A 51 101.20 32.39 -16.77
C THR A 51 101.83 31.40 -17.75
N PHE A 52 101.40 31.46 -18.99
CA PHE A 52 101.94 30.71 -20.11
C PHE A 52 103.06 31.54 -20.76
N GLN A 53 104.27 30.98 -20.77
CA GLN A 53 105.42 31.56 -21.46
C GLN A 53 105.43 31.02 -22.88
N LEU A 54 105.43 31.93 -23.85
CA LEU A 54 105.47 31.60 -25.26
C LEU A 54 106.91 31.70 -25.77
N LEU A 55 107.24 30.93 -26.81
CA LEU A 55 108.56 30.87 -27.42
C LEU A 55 109.01 32.23 -27.97
N SER A 56 108.06 33.11 -28.32
CA SER A 56 108.29 34.51 -28.70
C SER A 56 108.84 35.39 -27.57
N GLY A 57 108.82 34.89 -26.32
CA GLY A 57 109.16 35.66 -25.12
C GLY A 57 107.99 36.47 -24.55
N SER A 58 106.81 36.39 -25.16
CA SER A 58 105.57 36.98 -24.62
C SER A 58 104.95 36.07 -23.56
N THR A 59 104.17 36.65 -22.64
CA THR A 59 103.45 35.91 -21.62
C THR A 59 101.96 36.19 -21.68
N GLU A 60 101.15 35.14 -21.57
CA GLU A 60 99.69 35.22 -21.44
C GLU A 60 99.30 34.70 -20.05
N THR A 61 98.53 35.49 -19.29
CA THR A 61 98.12 35.10 -17.93
C THR A 61 96.61 34.88 -17.90
N ILE A 62 96.20 33.69 -17.44
CA ILE A 62 94.80 33.35 -17.22
C ILE A 62 94.54 33.39 -15.71
N ASP A 63 93.56 34.19 -15.31
CA ASP A 63 93.09 34.27 -13.93
C ASP A 63 91.87 33.35 -13.73
N VAL A 64 92.11 32.25 -13.01
CA VAL A 64 91.11 31.23 -12.72
C VAL A 64 90.30 31.59 -11.46
N GLN A 65 90.69 32.63 -10.69
CA GLN A 65 89.92 33.12 -9.53
C GLN A 65 88.66 33.92 -9.92
N SER A 66 88.50 34.27 -11.20
CA SER A 66 87.33 35.03 -11.69
C SER A 66 86.06 34.18 -11.88
N LEU A 67 86.16 32.86 -11.72
CA LEU A 67 84.99 31.97 -11.65
C LEU A 67 84.77 31.58 -10.17
N PRO A 68 83.62 31.93 -9.57
CA PRO A 68 83.35 31.56 -8.18
C PRO A 68 83.25 30.04 -8.05
N ASP A 69 83.94 29.48 -7.04
CA ASP A 69 83.85 28.04 -6.70
C ASP A 69 82.43 27.62 -6.24
N ASP A 70 81.61 28.59 -5.82
CA ASP A 70 80.17 28.45 -5.62
C ASP A 70 79.47 29.73 -6.09
N ILE A 71 78.41 29.60 -6.91
CA ILE A 71 77.53 30.73 -7.23
C ILE A 71 76.51 30.86 -6.08
N PRO A 72 76.57 31.92 -5.24
CA PRO A 72 75.61 32.07 -4.15
C PRO A 72 74.19 32.26 -4.72
N ILE A 73 73.16 31.71 -4.05
CA ILE A 73 71.73 31.86 -4.45
C ILE A 73 71.35 33.32 -4.72
N SER A 74 71.97 34.26 -4.00
CA SER A 74 71.78 35.70 -4.16
C SER A 74 72.35 36.26 -5.47
N ALA A 75 73.23 35.57 -6.20
CA ALA A 75 73.65 35.95 -7.56
C ALA A 75 72.58 35.61 -8.60
N ILE A 76 71.56 34.83 -8.22
CA ILE A 76 70.35 34.59 -9.01
C ILE A 76 69.18 35.43 -8.49
N VAL A 77 69.41 36.73 -8.27
CA VAL A 77 68.34 37.68 -7.89
C VAL A 77 67.22 37.61 -8.93
N GLY A 78 66.02 37.25 -8.47
CA GLY A 78 64.83 37.18 -9.32
C GLY A 78 64.54 35.81 -9.91
N LEU A 79 65.40 34.80 -9.81
CA LEU A 79 65.03 33.44 -10.24
C LEU A 79 64.03 32.81 -9.28
N GLN A 80 64.17 33.04 -7.98
CA GLN A 80 63.14 32.62 -7.02
C GLN A 80 61.81 33.32 -7.32
N ALA A 81 61.83 34.64 -7.60
CA ALA A 81 60.64 35.37 -8.02
C ALA A 81 60.06 34.88 -9.36
N ALA A 82 60.91 34.56 -10.34
CA ALA A 82 60.48 34.03 -11.64
C ALA A 82 59.96 32.59 -11.55
N LEU A 83 60.51 31.75 -10.66
CA LEU A 83 60.02 30.41 -10.35
C LEU A 83 58.71 30.46 -9.57
N ASP A 84 58.58 31.42 -8.64
CA ASP A 84 57.36 31.64 -7.85
C ASP A 84 56.21 32.21 -8.70
N ASP A 85 56.51 32.94 -9.79
CA ASP A 85 55.52 33.52 -10.72
C ASP A 85 55.13 32.56 -11.87
N LEU A 86 55.86 31.46 -12.06
CA LEU A 86 55.44 30.39 -12.97
C LEU A 86 54.19 29.69 -12.39
N PRO A 87 53.11 29.50 -13.17
CA PRO A 87 51.93 28.79 -12.69
C PRO A 87 52.34 27.38 -12.30
N SER A 88 52.28 27.11 -10.99
CA SER A 88 52.69 25.82 -10.45
C SER A 88 51.91 24.69 -11.12
N GLN A 89 52.61 23.74 -11.73
CA GLN A 89 52.00 22.51 -12.26
C GLN A 89 51.39 21.64 -11.14
N TYR A 90 51.68 21.97 -9.88
CA TYR A 90 51.28 21.25 -8.68
C TYR A 90 50.56 22.17 -7.70
N LEU A 91 49.62 21.63 -6.92
CA LEU A 91 49.08 22.37 -5.78
C LEU A 91 50.16 22.47 -4.69
N ARG A 92 50.40 23.68 -4.18
CA ARG A 92 51.36 23.92 -3.09
C ARG A 92 50.86 23.27 -1.79
N LYS A 93 51.79 22.74 -1.00
CA LYS A 93 51.48 22.07 0.28
C LYS A 93 51.40 23.03 1.47
N ASP A 94 51.95 24.23 1.31
CA ASP A 94 52.28 25.18 2.37
C ASP A 94 51.51 26.49 2.25
N GLN A 95 50.79 26.70 1.15
CA GLN A 95 50.03 27.90 0.85
C GLN A 95 48.81 27.56 -0.01
N ASP A 96 47.90 28.51 -0.13
CA ASP A 96 46.78 28.41 -1.06
C ASP A 96 47.29 28.24 -2.50
N GLY A 97 46.64 27.34 -3.24
CA GLY A 97 47.00 27.02 -4.63
C GLY A 97 45.74 26.90 -5.48
N THR A 98 45.81 27.38 -6.71
CA THR A 98 44.73 27.24 -7.70
C THR A 98 45.23 26.42 -8.87
N LEU A 99 44.47 25.39 -9.27
CA LEU A 99 44.72 24.62 -10.48
C LEU A 99 43.72 25.07 -11.57
N SER A 100 44.23 25.50 -12.71
CA SER A 100 43.41 25.76 -13.90
C SER A 100 43.44 24.53 -14.82
N GLY A 101 42.42 23.67 -14.73
CA GLY A 101 42.33 22.43 -15.52
C GLY A 101 41.63 21.28 -14.80
N ARG A 102 41.74 20.05 -15.33
CA ARG A 102 41.20 18.83 -14.71
C ARG A 102 42.20 18.25 -13.72
N LEU A 103 41.77 18.04 -12.49
CA LEU A 103 42.49 17.23 -11.52
C LEU A 103 42.12 15.75 -11.72
N THR A 104 43.10 14.89 -11.96
CA THR A 104 42.94 13.42 -12.04
C THR A 104 43.67 12.79 -10.87
N VAL A 105 42.97 12.00 -10.07
CA VAL A 105 43.53 11.30 -8.88
C VAL A 105 43.28 9.81 -9.04
N THR A 106 44.33 8.99 -8.93
CA THR A 106 44.27 7.54 -9.20
C THR A 106 44.00 6.68 -7.96
N ASP A 107 44.09 7.26 -6.77
CA ASP A 107 43.89 6.56 -5.49
C ASP A 107 42.83 7.27 -4.64
N ARG A 108 43.25 8.26 -3.82
CA ARG A 108 42.34 8.96 -2.89
C ARG A 108 42.54 10.47 -2.87
N ILE A 109 41.45 11.18 -2.63
CA ILE A 109 41.46 12.60 -2.23
C ILE A 109 41.29 12.64 -0.71
N ASN A 110 42.29 13.13 0.02
CA ASN A 110 42.19 13.33 1.46
C ASN A 110 41.86 14.81 1.73
N THR A 111 40.61 15.09 2.05
CA THR A 111 40.12 16.45 2.34
C THR A 111 39.05 16.42 3.42
N SER A 112 38.93 17.50 4.18
CA SER A 112 37.83 17.70 5.13
C SER A 112 36.58 18.29 4.46
N ARG A 113 36.72 18.92 3.29
CA ARG A 113 35.63 19.63 2.59
C ARG A 113 35.88 19.75 1.09
N ILE A 114 34.82 19.68 0.29
CA ILE A 114 34.82 20.00 -1.14
C ILE A 114 33.72 21.05 -1.35
N ASP A 115 34.12 22.25 -1.76
CA ASP A 115 33.19 23.33 -2.11
C ASP A 115 33.26 23.58 -3.62
N THR A 116 32.11 23.66 -4.31
CA THR A 116 32.10 24.00 -5.73
C THR A 116 32.27 25.49 -5.97
N ASN A 117 31.67 26.35 -5.12
CA ASN A 117 31.71 27.82 -5.17
C ASN A 117 31.49 28.45 -6.57
N SER A 118 30.94 27.69 -7.52
CA SER A 118 30.82 28.05 -8.93
C SER A 118 29.39 28.35 -9.35
N GLY A 119 28.43 28.26 -8.43
CA GLY A 119 26.99 28.26 -8.73
C GLY A 119 26.47 26.95 -9.32
N GLN A 120 27.33 25.93 -9.50
CA GLN A 120 26.97 24.61 -10.04
C GLN A 120 27.00 23.52 -8.95
N GLN A 121 26.25 22.43 -9.16
CA GLN A 121 26.26 21.26 -8.26
C GLN A 121 27.60 20.50 -8.27
N LEU A 122 27.89 19.83 -7.16
CA LEU A 122 28.88 18.76 -7.12
C LEU A 122 28.28 17.51 -7.74
N VAL A 123 28.96 16.92 -8.72
CA VAL A 123 28.58 15.62 -9.30
C VAL A 123 29.57 14.58 -8.82
N LEU A 124 29.09 13.60 -8.04
CA LEU A 124 29.85 12.44 -7.63
C LEU A 124 29.35 11.24 -8.41
N ASN A 125 30.23 10.68 -9.23
CA ASN A 125 29.91 9.47 -9.98
C ASN A 125 30.85 8.34 -9.56
N ALA A 126 30.27 7.18 -9.24
CA ALA A 126 30.99 5.92 -9.09
C ALA A 126 30.81 5.08 -10.37
N GLY A 127 31.86 4.41 -10.82
CA GLY A 127 31.88 3.67 -12.09
C GLY A 127 32.05 4.56 -13.33
N GLU A 128 31.89 3.98 -14.53
CA GLU A 128 32.20 4.61 -15.82
C GLU A 128 31.16 5.62 -16.34
N SER A 129 30.54 6.41 -15.47
CA SER A 129 29.49 7.39 -15.82
C SER A 129 29.84 8.44 -16.90
N ALA A 130 31.10 8.56 -17.31
CA ALA A 130 31.55 9.50 -18.32
C ALA A 130 32.42 8.80 -19.38
N GLY A 131 31.76 8.26 -20.42
CA GLY A 131 32.37 8.08 -21.74
C GLY A 131 33.04 6.74 -22.07
N GLN A 132 32.85 5.68 -21.28
CA GLN A 132 33.26 4.31 -21.62
C GLN A 132 32.15 3.31 -21.25
N ALA A 133 31.91 2.33 -22.12
CA ALA A 133 30.73 1.47 -22.14
C ALA A 133 31.12 -0.02 -22.13
N THR A 134 31.85 -0.47 -21.11
CA THR A 134 32.12 -1.90 -20.94
C THR A 134 31.77 -2.37 -19.53
N GLY A 135 30.46 -2.55 -19.31
CA GLY A 135 29.88 -3.46 -18.31
C GLY A 135 30.10 -3.11 -16.83
N GLN A 136 29.08 -2.54 -16.20
CA GLN A 136 29.02 -2.36 -14.73
C GLN A 136 28.85 -3.70 -14.02
N THR A 137 29.54 -3.91 -12.90
CA THR A 137 29.43 -5.18 -12.16
C THR A 137 28.87 -5.05 -10.76
N ASN A 138 29.10 -3.95 -10.01
CA ASN A 138 28.55 -3.64 -8.67
C ASN A 138 29.14 -2.33 -8.04
N GLU A 139 28.95 -1.14 -8.63
CA GLU A 139 29.55 0.10 -8.10
C GLU A 139 28.66 0.80 -7.04
N TYR A 140 29.24 1.17 -5.90
CA TYR A 140 28.56 1.88 -4.81
C TYR A 140 29.30 3.17 -4.46
N ILE A 141 28.57 4.20 -4.05
CA ILE A 141 29.12 5.32 -3.29
C ILE A 141 28.98 4.97 -1.81
N TYR A 142 30.10 4.68 -1.15
CA TYR A 142 30.10 4.45 0.29
C TYR A 142 30.14 5.79 1.03
N LEU A 143 29.15 6.01 1.91
CA LEU A 143 29.06 7.18 2.79
C LEU A 143 29.14 6.72 4.24
N ASN A 144 30.36 6.54 4.72
CA ASN A 144 30.62 6.10 6.09
C ASN A 144 30.55 7.30 7.03
N SER A 145 29.63 7.24 8.00
CA SER A 145 29.39 8.31 8.95
C SER A 145 28.81 7.74 10.25
N GLU A 146 29.16 8.35 11.39
CA GLU A 146 28.62 7.92 12.69
C GLU A 146 27.14 8.33 12.87
N GLN A 147 26.74 9.46 12.26
CA GLN A 147 25.40 10.02 12.39
C GLN A 147 24.54 9.88 11.11
N GLY A 148 25.03 9.15 10.12
CA GLY A 148 24.35 9.01 8.83
C GLY A 148 24.56 10.20 7.90
N ILE A 149 23.69 10.28 6.89
CA ILE A 149 23.71 11.33 5.86
C ILE A 149 22.69 12.39 6.24
N GLU A 150 23.11 13.65 6.27
CA GLU A 150 22.24 14.80 6.49
C GLU A 150 22.04 15.56 5.17
N VAL A 151 20.78 15.68 4.75
CA VAL A 151 20.38 16.45 3.57
C VAL A 151 19.62 17.68 4.04
N ASN A 152 20.21 18.85 3.84
CA ASN A 152 19.66 20.14 4.26
C ASN A 152 19.11 20.90 3.04
N THR A 153 17.90 21.42 3.16
CA THR A 153 17.27 22.26 2.11
C THR A 153 16.71 23.53 2.74
N SER A 154 16.92 24.67 2.09
CA SER A 154 16.35 25.96 2.49
C SER A 154 16.23 26.86 1.25
N PRO A 155 15.11 27.60 1.08
CA PRO A 155 14.93 28.53 -0.03
C PRO A 155 15.76 29.83 0.12
N ASP A 156 16.31 30.12 1.30
CA ASP A 156 17.00 31.40 1.61
C ASP A 156 18.27 31.23 2.48
N ASN A 157 18.95 30.09 2.32
CA ASN A 157 20.03 29.60 3.18
C ASN A 157 21.13 30.61 3.59
N TRP A 158 21.45 31.58 2.73
CA TRP A 158 22.46 32.61 3.00
C TRP A 158 21.92 33.83 3.76
N ALA A 159 20.70 34.26 3.47
CA ALA A 159 20.11 35.47 4.06
C ALA A 159 19.56 35.20 5.47
N SER A 160 19.04 34.00 5.71
CA SER A 160 18.44 33.61 6.98
C SER A 160 19.41 32.92 7.95
N GLY A 161 20.65 32.67 7.52
CA GLY A 161 21.60 31.86 8.29
C GLY A 161 21.09 30.44 8.53
N TRP A 162 20.43 29.85 7.53
CA TRP A 162 19.79 28.52 7.61
C TRP A 162 18.60 28.41 8.58
N SER A 163 17.97 29.54 8.95
CA SER A 163 16.73 29.49 9.72
C SER A 163 15.63 28.80 8.91
N GLY A 164 14.86 27.91 9.56
CA GLY A 164 13.74 27.20 8.92
C GLY A 164 14.12 26.16 7.86
N ARG A 165 15.38 25.71 7.80
CA ARG A 165 15.78 24.61 6.90
C ARG A 165 15.04 23.31 7.23
N ASP A 166 14.71 22.56 6.19
CA ASP A 166 14.24 21.18 6.33
C ASP A 166 15.43 20.22 6.21
N THR A 167 15.56 19.35 7.21
CA THR A 167 16.67 18.40 7.32
C THR A 167 16.14 16.97 7.24
N THR A 168 16.56 16.23 6.22
CA THR A 168 16.34 14.77 6.13
C THR A 168 17.58 14.05 6.61
N LYS A 169 17.42 13.09 7.53
CA LYS A 169 18.53 12.25 8.01
C LYS A 169 18.31 10.81 7.58
N ILE A 170 19.32 10.21 6.96
CA ILE A 170 19.32 8.80 6.57
C ILE A 170 20.35 8.09 7.44
N SER A 171 19.90 7.14 8.25
CA SER A 171 20.75 6.35 9.14
C SER A 171 20.48 4.85 8.96
N GLY A 172 21.27 4.00 9.63
CA GLY A 172 21.08 2.55 9.58
C GLY A 172 19.76 2.07 10.18
N SER A 173 19.11 2.89 11.02
CA SER A 173 17.86 2.53 11.69
C SER A 173 16.63 3.24 11.13
N GLU A 174 16.78 4.37 10.45
CA GLU A 174 15.62 5.17 10.01
C GLU A 174 15.94 6.19 8.92
N ILE A 175 14.89 6.66 8.27
CA ILE A 175 14.88 7.86 7.44
C ILE A 175 13.98 8.88 8.12
N GLN A 176 14.58 9.92 8.70
CA GLN A 176 13.86 11.07 9.24
C GLN A 176 13.51 12.03 8.10
N LEU A 177 12.22 12.28 7.91
CA LEU A 177 11.71 13.24 6.94
C LEU A 177 11.47 14.55 7.69
N LYS A 178 12.33 15.55 7.47
CA LYS A 178 12.29 16.89 8.11
C LYS A 178 12.59 16.92 9.62
N SER A 179 12.17 15.93 10.40
CA SER A 179 12.38 15.88 11.85
C SER A 179 12.31 14.45 12.41
N SER A 180 12.71 14.28 13.67
CA SER A 180 12.54 13.01 14.40
C SER A 180 11.07 12.60 14.60
N ASN A 181 10.14 13.55 14.45
CA ASN A 181 8.70 13.29 14.59
C ASN A 181 8.09 12.71 13.32
N THR A 182 8.76 12.71 12.17
CA THR A 182 8.21 12.14 10.94
C THR A 182 9.25 11.25 10.30
N ARG A 183 9.12 9.93 10.44
CA ARG A 183 10.19 9.00 10.04
C ARG A 183 9.68 7.65 9.57
N LEU A 184 10.52 7.02 8.75
CA LEU A 184 10.39 5.64 8.28
C LEU A 184 11.45 4.78 8.98
N SER A 185 11.04 3.71 9.65
CA SER A 185 11.95 2.83 10.39
C SER A 185 11.49 1.37 10.30
N PRO A 186 12.34 0.37 10.56
CA PRO A 186 11.89 -1.00 10.71
C PRO A 186 11.06 -1.15 11.99
N ALA A 187 10.13 -2.09 11.95
CA ALA A 187 9.39 -2.59 13.10
C ALA A 187 9.44 -4.12 13.16
N ASP A 188 8.90 -4.69 14.24
CA ASP A 188 8.85 -6.13 14.45
C ASP A 188 8.21 -6.87 13.26
N GLY A 189 8.68 -8.09 13.02
CA GLY A 189 8.21 -8.92 11.92
C GLY A 189 8.60 -8.39 10.54
N ASN A 190 9.70 -7.64 10.43
CA ASN A 190 10.20 -7.04 9.18
C ASN A 190 9.16 -6.13 8.50
N SER A 191 8.37 -5.40 9.30
CA SER A 191 7.38 -4.44 8.80
C SER A 191 7.95 -3.03 8.72
N LEU A 192 7.35 -2.17 7.89
CA LEU A 192 7.70 -0.76 7.82
C LEU A 192 6.87 0.02 8.86
N ARG A 193 7.54 0.82 9.68
CA ARG A 193 6.90 1.78 10.57
C ARG A 193 6.95 3.19 9.98
N ILE A 194 5.79 3.84 9.96
CA ILE A 194 5.63 5.26 9.63
C ILE A 194 5.20 5.95 10.93
N ASP A 195 6.11 6.71 11.52
CA ASP A 195 5.89 7.44 12.77
C ASP A 195 5.68 8.92 12.48
N THR A 196 4.68 9.54 13.12
CA THR A 196 4.31 10.95 12.92
C THR A 196 4.33 11.75 14.23
N GLY A 197 4.96 11.22 15.28
CA GLY A 197 5.16 11.89 16.58
C GLY A 197 3.93 11.86 17.50
N THR A 198 2.72 11.80 16.93
CA THR A 198 1.47 11.60 17.68
C THR A 198 1.04 10.14 17.74
N GLY A 199 1.72 9.25 17.01
CA GLY A 199 1.40 7.84 16.85
C GLY A 199 2.06 7.27 15.60
N TYR A 200 1.82 5.99 15.33
CA TYR A 200 2.43 5.30 14.20
C TYR A 200 1.47 4.36 13.49
N ILE A 201 1.83 4.01 12.25
CA ILE A 201 1.29 2.85 11.55
C ILE A 201 2.43 1.92 11.16
N GLU A 202 2.24 0.63 11.35
CA GLU A 202 3.10 -0.44 10.88
C GLU A 202 2.41 -1.19 9.75
N VAL A 203 3.09 -1.33 8.62
CA VAL A 203 2.55 -1.94 7.40
C VAL A 203 3.48 -3.05 6.93
N GLY A 204 2.92 -4.24 6.70
CA GLY A 204 3.67 -5.39 6.17
C GLY A 204 3.15 -6.73 6.67
N SER A 205 3.74 -7.83 6.18
CA SER A 205 3.44 -9.18 6.65
C SER A 205 4.18 -9.47 7.95
N LYS A 206 3.48 -9.45 9.09
CA LYS A 206 4.04 -9.83 10.40
C LYS A 206 4.00 -11.34 10.67
N ASN A 207 3.36 -12.10 9.79
CA ASN A 207 3.37 -13.56 9.75
C ASN A 207 3.27 -14.03 8.29
N THR A 208 3.19 -15.34 8.08
CA THR A 208 3.11 -15.95 6.74
C THR A 208 1.71 -15.91 6.12
N SER A 209 0.69 -15.45 6.84
CA SER A 209 -0.72 -15.58 6.44
C SER A 209 -1.39 -14.27 6.01
N HIS A 210 -1.01 -13.13 6.60
CA HIS A 210 -1.72 -11.86 6.39
C HIS A 210 -0.78 -10.66 6.19
N CYS A 211 -1.23 -9.69 5.38
CA CYS A 211 -0.73 -8.32 5.42
C CYS A 211 -1.39 -7.60 6.61
N HIS A 212 -0.59 -6.90 7.41
CA HIS A 212 -1.05 -6.22 8.62
C HIS A 212 -0.96 -4.71 8.44
N PHE A 213 -1.96 -4.02 8.97
CA PHE A 213 -1.96 -2.60 9.25
C PHE A 213 -2.17 -2.45 10.75
N TYR A 214 -1.11 -2.18 11.50
CA TYR A 214 -1.14 -2.03 12.96
C TYR A 214 -0.88 -0.58 13.35
N THR A 215 -1.47 -0.14 14.44
CA THR A 215 -1.28 1.22 14.96
C THR A 215 -1.40 1.21 16.48
N ASP A 216 -0.78 2.18 17.12
CA ASP A 216 -1.01 2.49 18.54
C ASP A 216 -2.21 3.42 18.76
N ARG A 217 -2.85 3.88 17.69
CA ARG A 217 -4.09 4.66 17.77
C ARG A 217 -5.27 3.75 18.05
N THR A 218 -6.33 4.30 18.64
CA THR A 218 -7.51 3.53 19.04
C THR A 218 -8.32 2.96 17.87
N ASN A 219 -8.18 3.53 16.67
CA ASN A 219 -8.89 3.10 15.47
C ASN A 219 -8.19 3.59 14.18
N PHE A 220 -8.61 3.04 13.05
CA PHE A 220 -8.32 3.58 11.73
C PHE A 220 -9.43 4.53 11.29
N TYR A 221 -9.06 5.74 10.88
CA TYR A 221 -9.98 6.74 10.36
C TYR A 221 -9.83 6.86 8.84
N PHE A 222 -10.90 6.61 8.11
CA PHE A 222 -10.96 6.78 6.66
C PHE A 222 -11.83 7.99 6.32
N ASN A 223 -11.26 9.02 5.71
CA ASN A 223 -12.02 10.19 5.24
C ASN A 223 -12.75 9.95 3.90
N LYS A 224 -12.58 8.74 3.34
CA LYS A 224 -13.15 8.28 2.09
C LYS A 224 -13.77 6.91 2.29
N GLU A 225 -14.62 6.53 1.33
CA GLU A 225 -15.27 5.23 1.27
C GLU A 225 -14.26 4.08 1.39
N LEU A 226 -14.58 3.08 2.21
CA LEU A 226 -13.88 1.80 2.24
C LEU A 226 -14.55 0.85 1.25
N ARG A 227 -13.85 0.50 0.16
CA ARG A 227 -14.30 -0.50 -0.82
C ARG A 227 -13.49 -1.79 -0.67
N VAL A 228 -14.20 -2.93 -0.67
CA VAL A 228 -13.60 -4.26 -0.51
C VAL A 228 -13.97 -5.11 -1.72
N ASP A 229 -12.96 -5.49 -2.51
CA ASP A 229 -13.15 -6.21 -3.78
C ASP A 229 -13.58 -7.67 -3.58
N SER A 230 -13.02 -8.37 -2.60
CA SER A 230 -13.43 -9.74 -2.25
C SER A 230 -14.86 -9.83 -1.73
N GLY A 231 -15.47 -8.69 -1.36
CA GLY A 231 -16.77 -8.62 -0.71
C GLY A 231 -16.81 -9.16 0.72
N ILE A 232 -15.65 -9.55 1.29
CA ILE A 232 -15.57 -10.20 2.60
C ILE A 232 -14.90 -9.27 3.62
N VAL A 233 -15.62 -8.99 4.71
CA VAL A 233 -15.09 -8.36 5.92
C VAL A 233 -15.37 -9.31 7.08
N SER A 234 -14.33 -9.74 7.80
CA SER A 234 -14.43 -10.74 8.88
C SER A 234 -13.68 -10.29 10.13
N SER A 235 -14.24 -10.56 11.31
CA SER A 235 -13.51 -10.52 12.57
C SER A 235 -12.72 -11.83 12.77
N TYR A 236 -11.71 -11.81 13.65
CA TYR A 236 -10.88 -12.99 13.89
C TYR A 236 -11.43 -13.84 15.04
N ASN A 237 -11.63 -13.23 16.22
CA ASN A 237 -12.04 -13.94 17.43
C ASN A 237 -13.06 -13.16 18.28
N GLU A 238 -13.64 -12.08 17.74
CA GLU A 238 -14.69 -11.27 18.34
C GLU A 238 -15.90 -11.18 17.41
N ASP A 239 -17.02 -10.63 17.90
CA ASP A 239 -18.16 -10.27 17.05
C ASP A 239 -17.77 -9.17 16.05
N LEU A 240 -18.19 -9.31 14.79
CA LEU A 240 -18.07 -8.24 13.79
C LEU A 240 -19.19 -7.22 14.01
N GLN A 241 -18.84 -5.93 14.17
CA GLN A 241 -19.81 -4.87 14.45
C GLN A 241 -19.71 -3.72 13.44
N LEU A 242 -20.85 -3.28 12.93
CA LEU A 242 -21.01 -2.02 12.20
C LEU A 242 -21.71 -1.04 13.14
N THR A 243 -20.99 -0.04 13.65
CA THR A 243 -21.47 0.84 14.74
C THR A 243 -21.26 2.31 14.45
N ARG A 244 -22.15 3.16 14.99
CA ARG A 244 -21.93 4.61 15.09
C ARG A 244 -20.83 4.91 16.12
N ALA A 245 -20.00 5.92 15.85
CA ALA A 245 -18.87 6.28 16.70
C ALA A 245 -19.25 6.41 18.20
N GLY A 246 -18.66 5.54 19.03
CA GLY A 246 -18.85 5.52 20.49
C GLY A 246 -20.16 4.93 20.99
N SER A 247 -21.03 4.38 20.13
CA SER A 247 -22.33 3.84 20.55
C SER A 247 -22.30 2.34 20.83
N SER A 248 -22.99 1.92 21.89
CA SER A 248 -23.25 0.51 22.24
C SER A 248 -24.63 0.01 21.79
N GLU A 249 -25.49 0.89 21.27
CA GLU A 249 -26.88 0.60 20.90
C GLU A 249 -27.13 0.81 19.39
N ASP A 250 -26.35 1.68 18.75
CA ASP A 250 -26.53 2.00 17.34
C ASP A 250 -25.66 1.12 16.43
N ARG A 251 -25.98 -0.18 16.40
CA ARG A 251 -25.13 -1.17 15.71
C ARG A 251 -25.87 -2.34 15.09
N PHE A 252 -25.26 -2.88 14.05
CA PHE A 252 -25.54 -4.20 13.49
C PHE A 252 -24.36 -5.13 13.79
N ARG A 253 -24.63 -6.35 14.26
CA ARG A 253 -23.60 -7.29 14.73
C ARG A 253 -23.80 -8.69 14.18
N VAL A 254 -22.69 -9.32 13.82
CA VAL A 254 -22.63 -10.77 13.57
C VAL A 254 -21.98 -11.41 14.79
N THR A 255 -22.75 -12.22 15.51
CA THR A 255 -22.33 -12.89 16.75
C THR A 255 -22.30 -14.40 16.58
N THR A 256 -21.97 -15.15 17.63
CA THR A 256 -22.13 -16.61 17.61
C THR A 256 -23.60 -16.98 17.41
N GLY A 257 -23.91 -17.57 16.24
CA GLY A 257 -25.24 -18.12 15.92
C GLY A 257 -26.31 -17.11 15.48
N TYR A 258 -26.08 -15.80 15.59
CA TYR A 258 -27.08 -14.78 15.29
C TYR A 258 -26.52 -13.58 14.53
N CYS A 259 -27.37 -12.96 13.72
CA CYS A 259 -27.19 -11.59 13.24
C CYS A 259 -28.18 -10.70 13.98
N ILE A 260 -27.69 -9.65 14.63
CA ILE A 260 -28.48 -8.83 15.54
C ILE A 260 -28.43 -7.37 15.06
N SER A 261 -29.60 -6.75 14.92
CA SER A 261 -29.73 -5.30 14.90
C SER A 261 -30.15 -4.85 16.29
N ASP A 262 -29.34 -4.01 16.93
CA ASP A 262 -29.69 -3.41 18.22
C ASP A 262 -30.63 -2.19 18.04
N GLN A 263 -31.01 -1.89 16.79
CA GLN A 263 -31.94 -0.84 16.40
C GLN A 263 -33.16 -1.39 15.64
N ASN A 264 -34.18 -0.54 15.47
CA ASN A 264 -35.31 -0.85 14.61
C ASN A 264 -34.85 -0.99 13.15
N PHE A 265 -35.17 -2.12 12.53
CA PHE A 265 -34.94 -2.34 11.10
C PHE A 265 -36.08 -1.75 10.28
N LEU A 266 -35.86 -0.57 9.67
CA LEU A 266 -36.85 0.12 8.84
C LEU A 266 -36.58 -0.10 7.34
N VAL A 267 -37.57 -0.61 6.61
CA VAL A 267 -37.58 -0.63 5.14
C VAL A 267 -38.40 0.56 4.63
N TYR A 268 -37.76 1.51 3.95
CA TYR A 268 -38.38 2.74 3.45
C TYR A 268 -38.02 2.98 1.98
N GLY A 269 -38.98 3.46 1.17
CA GLY A 269 -38.71 3.85 -0.22
C GLY A 269 -39.91 4.48 -0.93
N ARG A 270 -39.68 5.01 -2.14
CA ARG A 270 -40.70 5.61 -3.00
C ARG A 270 -41.33 4.54 -3.90
N GLY A 271 -42.40 3.88 -3.43
CA GLY A 271 -43.13 2.84 -4.20
C GLY A 271 -43.60 1.69 -3.31
N ALA A 272 -44.07 0.59 -3.91
CA ALA A 272 -44.39 -0.62 -3.18
C ALA A 272 -43.11 -1.21 -2.56
N GLN A 273 -43.02 -1.16 -1.22
CA GLN A 273 -41.93 -1.76 -0.47
C GLN A 273 -42.40 -3.11 0.08
N THR A 274 -41.62 -4.16 -0.13
CA THR A 274 -41.83 -5.45 0.51
C THR A 274 -40.60 -5.82 1.30
N LEU A 275 -40.75 -6.02 2.61
CA LEU A 275 -39.77 -6.74 3.39
C LEU A 275 -39.90 -8.24 3.06
N THR A 276 -39.00 -8.75 2.23
CA THR A 276 -38.98 -10.18 1.89
C THR A 276 -38.12 -10.92 2.90
N MET A 277 -38.75 -11.67 3.80
CA MET A 277 -38.10 -12.64 4.66
C MET A 277 -38.37 -14.04 4.12
N ARG A 278 -37.32 -14.82 3.86
CA ARG A 278 -37.43 -16.21 3.38
C ARG A 278 -36.98 -17.17 4.46
N ALA A 279 -37.92 -17.90 5.05
CA ALA A 279 -37.65 -19.11 5.83
C ALA A 279 -37.70 -20.32 4.89
N TYR A 280 -36.64 -21.10 4.83
CA TYR A 280 -36.52 -22.24 3.92
C TYR A 280 -35.81 -23.41 4.61
N SER A 281 -36.30 -24.62 4.37
CA SER A 281 -35.69 -25.87 4.79
C SER A 281 -35.39 -26.73 3.55
N ASN A 282 -34.24 -27.43 3.56
CA ASN A 282 -33.91 -28.43 2.55
C ASN A 282 -34.65 -29.76 2.77
N ASP A 283 -35.36 -29.90 3.90
CA ASP A 283 -36.23 -31.04 4.18
C ASP A 283 -37.68 -30.66 3.88
N ALA A 284 -38.28 -31.34 2.90
CA ALA A 284 -39.67 -31.14 2.48
C ALA A 284 -40.68 -31.40 3.61
N ASN A 285 -40.29 -32.12 4.67
CA ASN A 285 -41.16 -32.43 5.80
C ASN A 285 -40.97 -31.49 6.99
N THR A 286 -40.01 -30.57 6.92
CA THR A 286 -39.75 -29.62 8.00
C THR A 286 -40.53 -28.31 7.76
N PRO A 287 -41.45 -27.93 8.67
CA PRO A 287 -42.13 -26.65 8.58
C PRO A 287 -41.18 -25.45 8.63
N CYS A 288 -41.56 -24.38 7.96
CA CYS A 288 -40.76 -23.15 7.88
C CYS A 288 -41.53 -22.00 8.51
N TYR A 289 -40.99 -21.42 9.58
CA TYR A 289 -41.65 -20.38 10.36
C TYR A 289 -40.77 -19.14 10.55
N MET A 290 -41.42 -17.98 10.59
CA MET A 290 -40.90 -16.80 11.27
C MET A 290 -41.29 -16.90 12.75
N ARG A 291 -40.30 -16.87 13.64
CA ARG A 291 -40.49 -16.91 15.10
C ARG A 291 -40.56 -15.50 15.67
N PHE A 292 -41.54 -15.29 16.53
CA PHE A 292 -41.68 -14.11 17.37
C PHE A 292 -41.53 -14.58 18.81
N GLU A 293 -40.56 -14.04 19.53
CA GLU A 293 -40.27 -14.48 20.89
C GLU A 293 -39.99 -13.32 21.83
N LYS A 294 -40.27 -13.57 23.12
CA LYS A 294 -39.82 -12.68 24.19
C LYS A 294 -38.36 -12.98 24.53
N LEU A 295 -37.66 -11.99 25.09
CA LEU A 295 -36.24 -12.09 25.46
C LEU A 295 -35.92 -13.28 26.40
N ASP A 296 -36.87 -13.66 27.25
CA ASP A 296 -36.74 -14.78 28.18
C ASP A 296 -37.00 -16.16 27.52
N GLY A 297 -37.36 -16.17 26.23
CA GLY A 297 -37.64 -17.38 25.45
C GLY A 297 -38.90 -18.14 25.85
N THR A 298 -39.67 -17.62 26.81
CA THR A 298 -40.83 -18.33 27.38
C THR A 298 -42.03 -18.29 26.46
N ASP A 299 -42.27 -17.16 25.79
CA ASP A 299 -43.37 -16.99 24.84
C ASP A 299 -42.85 -17.03 23.41
N ARG A 300 -43.45 -17.88 22.57
CA ARG A 300 -43.11 -18.01 21.15
C ARG A 300 -44.37 -18.11 20.31
N SER A 301 -44.48 -17.25 19.31
CA SER A 301 -45.48 -17.34 18.26
C SER A 301 -44.80 -17.56 16.92
N TYR A 302 -45.48 -18.25 16.02
CA TYR A 302 -44.95 -18.58 14.71
C TYR A 302 -45.94 -18.18 13.63
N ILE A 303 -45.41 -17.64 12.53
CA ILE A 303 -46.14 -17.46 11.28
C ILE A 303 -45.36 -18.19 10.19
N GLY A 304 -46.01 -19.09 9.47
CA GLY A 304 -45.36 -19.79 8.37
C GLY A 304 -46.19 -20.90 7.77
N TYR A 305 -45.51 -21.75 7.02
CA TYR A 305 -46.13 -22.86 6.30
C TYR A 305 -45.82 -24.19 6.99
N GLY A 306 -46.81 -25.09 6.99
CA GLY A 306 -46.65 -26.47 7.46
C GLY A 306 -45.74 -27.30 6.54
N SER A 307 -45.58 -28.58 6.86
CA SER A 307 -44.81 -29.52 6.04
C SER A 307 -45.41 -29.74 4.65
N SER A 308 -44.71 -30.43 3.75
CA SER A 308 -45.17 -30.71 2.38
C SER A 308 -46.57 -31.35 2.27
N SER A 309 -47.05 -32.03 3.32
CA SER A 309 -48.41 -32.55 3.39
C SER A 309 -49.47 -31.46 3.62
N ASN A 310 -49.11 -30.37 4.32
CA ASN A 310 -49.99 -29.27 4.72
C ASN A 310 -49.36 -27.92 4.35
N SER A 311 -49.45 -27.53 3.07
CA SER A 311 -48.98 -26.22 2.57
C SER A 311 -49.86 -25.04 3.03
N HIS A 312 -50.47 -25.15 4.21
CA HIS A 312 -51.37 -24.16 4.80
C HIS A 312 -50.57 -23.05 5.47
N LEU A 313 -51.15 -21.84 5.55
CA LEU A 313 -50.60 -20.79 6.39
C LEU A 313 -51.10 -21.01 7.83
N TYR A 314 -50.16 -21.02 8.77
CA TYR A 314 -50.42 -21.20 10.19
C TYR A 314 -50.08 -19.94 10.99
N ILE A 315 -50.91 -19.67 12.00
CA ILE A 315 -50.56 -18.82 13.15
C ILE A 315 -50.72 -19.67 14.41
N VAL A 316 -49.60 -20.02 15.04
CA VAL A 316 -49.55 -20.95 16.18
C VAL A 316 -48.75 -20.36 17.36
N ASN A 317 -49.09 -20.79 18.58
CA ASN A 317 -48.29 -20.56 19.79
C ASN A 317 -47.42 -21.81 20.06
N GLN A 318 -46.48 -21.70 21.00
CA GLN A 318 -45.45 -22.67 21.34
C GLN A 318 -45.98 -24.10 21.55
N GLU A 319 -45.23 -25.06 21.01
CA GLU A 319 -45.45 -26.53 20.95
C GLU A 319 -46.22 -27.07 19.73
N GLY A 320 -46.72 -26.21 18.84
CA GLY A 320 -47.25 -26.67 17.54
C GLY A 320 -48.50 -27.54 17.62
N THR A 321 -49.13 -27.64 18.79
CA THR A 321 -50.36 -28.40 19.04
C THR A 321 -51.61 -27.52 18.89
N ASP A 322 -51.54 -26.25 19.30
CA ASP A 322 -52.68 -25.32 19.21
C ASP A 322 -52.51 -24.32 18.05
N CYS A 323 -53.17 -24.61 16.92
CA CYS A 323 -53.32 -23.68 15.81
C CYS A 323 -54.50 -22.72 16.08
N TYR A 324 -54.24 -21.42 16.15
CA TYR A 324 -55.32 -20.42 16.33
C TYR A 324 -56.01 -20.08 15.01
N LEU A 325 -55.26 -20.10 13.91
CA LEU A 325 -55.76 -19.88 12.57
C LEU A 325 -54.97 -20.72 11.56
N MET A 326 -55.69 -21.53 10.80
CA MET A 326 -55.18 -22.21 9.63
C MET A 326 -55.88 -21.68 8.38
N LEU A 327 -55.11 -21.21 7.39
CA LEU A 327 -55.64 -20.96 6.05
C LEU A 327 -55.20 -22.08 5.13
N LYS A 328 -56.17 -22.91 4.75
CA LYS A 328 -55.95 -24.07 3.91
C LYS A 328 -55.70 -23.66 2.46
N THR A 329 -55.04 -24.53 1.70
CA THR A 329 -54.72 -24.28 0.28
C THR A 329 -55.96 -24.26 -0.62
N ASN A 330 -57.06 -24.88 -0.16
CA ASN A 330 -58.37 -24.84 -0.80
C ASN A 330 -59.15 -23.52 -0.50
N GLY A 331 -58.58 -22.61 0.30
CA GLY A 331 -59.20 -21.34 0.68
C GLY A 331 -60.03 -21.37 1.97
N GLU A 332 -60.17 -22.52 2.62
CA GLU A 332 -60.88 -22.63 3.90
C GLU A 332 -60.06 -22.04 5.06
N ALA A 333 -60.74 -21.40 5.99
CA ALA A 333 -60.13 -20.92 7.24
C ALA A 333 -60.67 -21.72 8.41
N GLU A 334 -59.77 -22.29 9.20
CA GLU A 334 -60.10 -23.03 10.42
C GLU A 334 -59.64 -22.23 11.64
N PHE A 335 -60.58 -22.00 12.57
CA PHE A 335 -60.33 -21.31 13.83
C PHE A 335 -60.53 -22.30 14.97
N ASN A 336 -59.52 -22.46 15.81
CA ASN A 336 -59.67 -23.18 17.07
C ASN A 336 -60.17 -22.17 18.11
N ASN A 337 -61.44 -22.30 18.53
CA ASN A 337 -62.19 -21.43 19.48
C ASN A 337 -63.16 -20.41 18.82
N ASN A 338 -63.75 -19.54 19.63
CA ASN A 338 -64.84 -18.63 19.25
C ASN A 338 -64.40 -17.56 18.26
N VAL A 339 -65.16 -17.40 17.18
CA VAL A 339 -65.06 -16.25 16.27
C VAL A 339 -66.10 -15.20 16.69
N ARG A 340 -65.64 -14.01 17.08
CA ARG A 340 -66.51 -12.85 17.35
C ARG A 340 -66.53 -11.96 16.11
N ALA A 341 -67.69 -11.79 15.52
CA ALA A 341 -67.90 -10.94 14.34
C ALA A 341 -69.23 -10.20 14.48
N ASP A 342 -69.30 -8.98 13.94
CA ASP A 342 -70.55 -8.21 13.90
C ASP A 342 -71.61 -8.91 13.01
N ASN A 343 -71.16 -9.63 11.97
CA ASN A 343 -72.02 -10.43 11.10
C ASN A 343 -71.24 -11.51 10.33
N PHE A 344 -71.93 -12.55 9.85
CA PHE A 344 -71.43 -13.55 8.90
C PHE A 344 -72.18 -13.41 7.56
N ILE A 345 -71.49 -13.02 6.50
CA ILE A 345 -72.10 -12.80 5.18
C ILE A 345 -71.93 -14.03 4.29
N LEU A 346 -73.03 -14.70 3.95
CA LEU A 346 -73.04 -15.84 3.04
C LEU A 346 -73.51 -15.42 1.64
N SER A 347 -72.75 -15.79 0.60
CA SER A 347 -73.13 -15.52 -0.78
C SER A 347 -74.35 -16.35 -1.19
N SER A 348 -75.41 -15.69 -1.68
CA SER A 348 -76.68 -16.34 -2.05
C SER A 348 -77.22 -15.86 -3.41
N ASP A 349 -76.36 -15.22 -4.21
CA ASP A 349 -76.70 -14.66 -5.53
C ASP A 349 -77.22 -15.75 -6.49
N SER A 350 -78.29 -15.46 -7.23
CA SER A 350 -78.89 -16.39 -8.19
C SER A 350 -77.90 -16.94 -9.23
N ARG A 351 -76.87 -16.17 -9.60
CA ARG A 351 -75.82 -16.58 -10.56
C ARG A 351 -74.89 -17.65 -10.00
N LEU A 352 -74.85 -17.81 -8.67
CA LEU A 352 -74.06 -18.83 -7.98
C LEU A 352 -74.87 -20.12 -7.75
N LYS A 353 -76.13 -20.17 -8.20
CA LYS A 353 -77.06 -21.28 -7.95
C LYS A 353 -77.51 -21.93 -9.26
N THR A 354 -77.75 -23.23 -9.20
CA THR A 354 -78.35 -24.03 -10.28
C THR A 354 -79.31 -25.05 -9.68
N ASN A 355 -80.13 -25.71 -10.50
CA ASN A 355 -81.09 -26.74 -10.06
C ASN A 355 -82.03 -26.29 -8.92
N ILE A 356 -82.50 -25.04 -8.96
CA ILE A 356 -83.35 -24.45 -7.93
C ILE A 356 -84.74 -25.10 -7.96
N LYS A 357 -85.15 -25.71 -6.84
CA LYS A 357 -86.45 -26.39 -6.66
C LYS A 357 -87.10 -25.99 -5.34
N PRO A 358 -88.43 -26.05 -5.22
CA PRO A 358 -89.11 -25.89 -3.94
C PRO A 358 -88.65 -26.92 -2.91
N LEU A 359 -88.68 -26.55 -1.62
CA LEU A 359 -88.33 -27.46 -0.52
C LEU A 359 -89.54 -28.33 -0.16
N GLU A 360 -89.47 -29.62 -0.53
CA GLU A 360 -90.56 -30.59 -0.31
C GLU A 360 -90.28 -31.61 0.79
N LYS A 361 -89.01 -31.79 1.19
CA LYS A 361 -88.62 -32.76 2.22
C LYS A 361 -89.13 -32.31 3.60
N SER A 362 -89.69 -33.24 4.37
CA SER A 362 -89.97 -32.99 5.79
C SER A 362 -88.66 -32.89 6.57
N MET A 363 -88.60 -31.99 7.54
CA MET A 363 -87.43 -31.68 8.37
C MET A 363 -87.71 -32.09 9.82
N ASN A 364 -87.92 -33.39 10.05
CA ASN A 364 -88.23 -33.89 11.39
C ASN A 364 -86.93 -34.19 12.16
N PHE A 365 -86.61 -33.32 13.12
CA PHE A 365 -85.42 -33.44 13.95
C PHE A 365 -85.81 -33.37 15.42
N ASP A 366 -85.16 -34.20 16.24
CA ASP A 366 -85.26 -34.12 17.69
C ASP A 366 -84.24 -33.09 18.20
N PHE A 367 -84.74 -31.99 18.75
CA PHE A 367 -83.90 -30.99 19.39
C PHE A 367 -83.55 -31.43 20.81
N VAL A 368 -82.27 -31.35 21.15
CA VAL A 368 -81.73 -31.77 22.44
C VAL A 368 -81.09 -30.60 23.18
N GLU A 369 -81.15 -30.66 24.51
CA GLU A 369 -80.34 -29.83 25.42
C GLU A 369 -79.06 -30.62 25.74
N PHE A 370 -77.90 -29.99 25.59
CA PHE A 370 -76.61 -30.63 25.84
C PHE A 370 -75.58 -29.66 26.40
N GLU A 371 -74.51 -30.22 26.98
CA GLU A 371 -73.31 -29.50 27.38
C GLU A 371 -72.12 -30.07 26.59
N LEU A 372 -71.20 -29.21 26.16
CA LEU A 372 -69.98 -29.68 25.54
C LEU A 372 -69.05 -30.20 26.63
N LYS A 373 -68.42 -31.36 26.43
CA LYS A 373 -67.47 -31.97 27.40
C LYS A 373 -66.33 -31.02 27.81
N LYS A 374 -65.91 -30.11 26.91
CA LYS A 374 -64.87 -29.11 27.19
C LYS A 374 -65.36 -27.95 28.07
N ASN A 375 -66.68 -27.71 28.11
CA ASN A 375 -67.35 -26.58 28.76
C ASN A 375 -68.55 -27.08 29.60
N GLU A 376 -68.32 -28.01 30.54
CA GLU A 376 -69.37 -28.46 31.45
C GLU A 376 -69.97 -27.28 32.24
N GLY A 377 -71.28 -27.27 32.40
CA GLY A 377 -72.06 -26.17 33.00
C GLY A 377 -72.59 -25.12 32.01
N GLU A 378 -72.16 -25.13 30.74
CA GLU A 378 -72.73 -24.28 29.68
C GLU A 378 -73.79 -25.04 28.87
N LYS A 379 -75.07 -24.88 29.24
CA LYS A 379 -76.19 -25.48 28.50
C LYS A 379 -76.33 -24.89 27.09
N ARG A 380 -76.50 -25.76 26.10
CA ARG A 380 -76.72 -25.43 24.70
C ARG A 380 -77.89 -26.24 24.15
N TYR A 381 -78.49 -25.72 23.07
CA TYR A 381 -79.60 -26.35 22.37
C TYR A 381 -79.19 -26.62 20.92
N GLY A 382 -79.57 -27.77 20.40
CA GLY A 382 -79.25 -28.14 19.04
C GLY A 382 -79.72 -29.54 18.69
N VAL A 383 -78.98 -30.21 17.83
CA VAL A 383 -79.27 -31.56 17.33
C VAL A 383 -78.01 -32.42 17.41
N ILE A 384 -78.17 -33.74 17.40
CA ILE A 384 -77.05 -34.69 17.32
C ILE A 384 -76.73 -34.93 15.84
N ALA A 385 -75.50 -34.64 15.42
CA ALA A 385 -75.10 -34.71 14.00
C ALA A 385 -75.31 -36.10 13.39
N GLN A 386 -75.08 -37.15 14.17
CA GLN A 386 -75.28 -38.55 13.77
C GLN A 386 -76.74 -38.85 13.44
N GLU A 387 -77.68 -38.35 14.24
CA GLU A 387 -79.13 -38.56 14.05
C GLU A 387 -79.65 -37.78 12.83
N VAL A 388 -79.13 -36.56 12.63
CA VAL A 388 -79.45 -35.74 11.44
C VAL A 388 -79.00 -36.45 10.16
N GLU A 389 -77.81 -37.07 10.17
CA GLU A 389 -77.24 -37.73 8.99
C GLU A 389 -78.09 -38.90 8.49
N GLU A 390 -78.79 -39.63 9.37
CA GLU A 390 -79.61 -40.79 8.99
C GLU A 390 -80.69 -40.45 7.96
N ASN A 391 -81.31 -39.27 8.11
CA ASN A 391 -82.42 -38.83 7.27
C ASN A 391 -82.06 -37.65 6.34
N HIS A 392 -81.07 -36.84 6.73
CA HIS A 392 -80.64 -35.61 6.04
C HIS A 392 -79.11 -35.49 5.98
N PRO A 393 -78.41 -36.41 5.29
CA PRO A 393 -76.96 -36.38 5.18
C PRO A 393 -76.42 -35.09 4.55
N GLU A 394 -77.22 -34.39 3.72
CA GLU A 394 -76.82 -33.12 3.09
C GLU A 394 -76.53 -31.99 4.09
N LEU A 395 -77.11 -32.05 5.29
CA LEU A 395 -76.97 -31.05 6.36
C LEU A 395 -75.78 -31.33 7.28
N VAL A 396 -75.11 -32.47 7.11
CA VAL A 396 -73.98 -32.88 7.91
C VAL A 396 -72.71 -32.79 7.07
N PHE A 397 -71.68 -32.21 7.66
CA PHE A 397 -70.32 -32.22 7.15
C PHE A 397 -69.50 -33.16 8.02
N THR A 398 -68.70 -34.01 7.40
CA THR A 398 -67.77 -34.90 8.10
C THR A 398 -66.36 -34.50 7.69
N ASP A 399 -65.53 -34.16 8.67
CA ASP A 399 -64.14 -33.78 8.41
C ASP A 399 -63.23 -35.00 8.17
N GLU A 400 -61.95 -34.72 7.88
CA GLU A 400 -60.94 -35.73 7.57
C GLU A 400 -60.65 -36.69 8.74
N GLU A 401 -60.96 -36.27 9.97
CA GLU A 401 -60.83 -37.10 11.19
C GLU A 401 -62.10 -37.91 11.48
N GLY A 402 -63.15 -37.74 10.67
CA GLY A 402 -64.43 -38.44 10.83
C GLY A 402 -65.38 -37.75 11.82
N MET A 403 -65.07 -36.54 12.28
CA MET A 403 -65.94 -35.78 13.17
C MET A 403 -67.06 -35.14 12.38
N LYS A 404 -68.28 -35.31 12.89
CA LYS A 404 -69.52 -34.84 12.24
C LYS A 404 -69.94 -33.49 12.78
N GLN A 405 -70.25 -32.58 11.88
CA GLN A 405 -70.61 -31.20 12.14
C GLN A 405 -71.90 -30.86 11.40
N VAL A 406 -72.76 -30.03 12.01
CA VAL A 406 -74.05 -29.66 11.43
C VAL A 406 -73.93 -28.30 10.74
N LYS A 407 -74.42 -28.21 9.50
CA LYS A 407 -74.61 -26.95 8.78
C LYS A 407 -75.81 -26.22 9.35
N TYR A 408 -75.64 -25.62 10.52
CA TYR A 408 -76.73 -25.04 11.30
C TYR A 408 -77.53 -23.97 10.54
N ILE A 409 -76.90 -23.14 9.70
CA ILE A 409 -77.61 -22.13 8.92
C ILE A 409 -78.56 -22.80 7.92
N ASP A 410 -78.10 -23.81 7.19
CA ASP A 410 -78.91 -24.55 6.22
C ASP A 410 -80.05 -25.30 6.93
N LEU A 411 -79.76 -25.93 8.07
CA LEU A 411 -80.76 -26.64 8.89
C LEU A 411 -81.86 -25.69 9.37
N LEU A 412 -81.48 -24.53 9.91
CA LEU A 412 -82.45 -23.55 10.42
C LEU A 412 -83.33 -23.00 9.29
N VAL A 413 -82.75 -22.66 8.12
CA VAL A 413 -83.52 -22.20 6.96
C VAL A 413 -84.49 -23.27 6.46
N ALA A 414 -84.04 -24.53 6.34
CA ALA A 414 -84.88 -25.63 5.91
C ALA A 414 -86.02 -25.90 6.91
N LYS A 415 -85.73 -25.82 8.21
CA LYS A 415 -86.74 -26.03 9.26
C LYS A 415 -87.78 -24.91 9.28
N VAL A 416 -87.36 -23.65 9.12
CA VAL A 416 -88.28 -22.51 9.02
C VAL A 416 -89.21 -22.67 7.81
N ALA A 417 -88.67 -23.04 6.64
CA ALA A 417 -89.49 -23.28 5.45
C ALA A 417 -90.50 -24.44 5.62
N GLU A 418 -90.15 -25.52 6.33
CA GLU A 418 -91.11 -26.57 6.67
C GLU A 418 -92.21 -26.05 7.61
N LEU A 419 -91.84 -25.28 8.64
CA LEU A 419 -92.79 -24.73 9.60
C LEU A 419 -93.78 -23.77 8.92
N GLU A 420 -93.30 -22.91 8.01
CA GLU A 420 -94.16 -22.03 7.19
C GLU A 420 -95.16 -22.84 6.34
N LYS A 421 -94.73 -23.94 5.72
CA LYS A 421 -95.60 -24.82 4.94
C LYS A 421 -96.66 -25.50 5.82
N ARG A 422 -96.27 -26.00 7.00
CA ARG A 422 -97.21 -26.62 7.97
C ARG A 422 -98.23 -25.58 8.46
N LEU A 423 -97.78 -24.37 8.78
CA LEU A 423 -98.64 -23.27 9.20
C LEU A 423 -99.64 -22.90 8.10
N ALA A 424 -99.18 -22.78 6.84
CA ALA A 424 -100.06 -22.48 5.71
C ALA A 424 -101.14 -23.56 5.47
N VAL A 425 -100.86 -24.83 5.76
CA VAL A 425 -101.88 -25.90 5.69
C VAL A 425 -102.88 -25.78 6.85
N LEU A 426 -102.43 -25.38 8.04
CA LEU A 426 -103.30 -25.21 9.21
C LEU A 426 -104.16 -23.94 9.14
N GLU A 427 -103.67 -22.86 8.52
CA GLU A 427 -104.42 -21.61 8.35
C GLU A 427 -105.44 -21.66 7.21
N ASN A 428 -105.29 -22.59 6.27
CA ASN A 428 -106.22 -22.82 5.15
C ASN A 428 -107.24 -23.97 5.41
N ASN A 429 -107.21 -24.55 6.62
CA ASN A 429 -108.25 -25.44 7.15
C ASN A 429 -109.04 -24.71 8.24
#